data_AF-A0A1A1X7F1-F1
#
_entry.id   AF-A0A1A1X7F1-F1
#
_cell.length_a   1.000
_cell.length_b   1.000
_cell.length_c   1.000
_cell.angle_alpha   90.00
_cell.angle_beta   90.00
_cell.angle_gamma   90.00
#
_symmetry.space_group_name_H-M   'P 1'
#
loop_
_entity.id
_entity.type
_entity.pdbx_description
1 polymer ?
#
loop_
_entity_poly.entity_id
_entity_poly.type
_entity_poly.pdbx_seq_one_letter_code
_entity_poly.pdbx_strand_id
1 'polypeptide(L)'
;MTVSALALAAALVLWPAAPRRTAALRRVDSPVRRRARAAPIVAVVGVVLAWLAPPPVVLAAALVAGTVASRRRRRTVRRQRQQQSAALQAALDVLVGELRTGVHPVTAFATAAGEVSGPVRDGMSAVAARARLGADVAAGLDDIAESSQLPMHWERLAACWRLAHAHGLSIATMMRTAQRDIVERERFSAHVEAAMAGPRATAAVLAGLPVAGIALGQLIGARPLAFLFNAGIGGWLLVVGVALACTGLMWSDRITERALK
;
A
#
# COMPACT_ATOMS: atom_id res chain seq x y z
N MET A 1 0.17 -17.39 -33.14
CA MET A 1 -1.04 -16.67 -32.68
C MET A 1 -1.58 -17.17 -31.33
N THR A 2 -1.25 -18.40 -30.92
CA THR A 2 -1.70 -18.99 -29.64
C THR A 2 -0.90 -18.50 -28.43
N VAL A 3 0.41 -18.30 -28.56
CA VAL A 3 1.31 -17.90 -27.45
C VAL A 3 1.02 -16.49 -26.93
N SER A 4 0.72 -15.53 -27.81
CA SER A 4 0.36 -14.16 -27.45
C SER A 4 -1.03 -14.09 -26.79
N ALA A 5 -2.01 -14.88 -27.25
CA ALA A 5 -3.31 -15.00 -26.61
C ALA A 5 -3.20 -15.67 -25.22
N LEU A 6 -2.30 -16.66 -25.07
CA LEU A 6 -2.03 -17.35 -23.81
C LEU A 6 -1.26 -16.47 -22.80
N ALA A 7 -0.35 -15.60 -23.25
CA ALA A 7 0.34 -14.63 -22.39
C ALA A 7 -0.61 -13.52 -21.91
N LEU A 8 -1.54 -13.07 -22.77
CA LEU A 8 -2.59 -12.11 -22.41
C LEU A 8 -3.61 -12.75 -21.46
N ALA A 9 -3.96 -14.03 -21.68
CA ALA A 9 -4.78 -14.82 -20.76
C ALA A 9 -4.09 -15.04 -19.41
N ALA A 10 -2.79 -15.34 -19.39
CA ALA A 10 -2.01 -15.46 -18.15
C ALA A 10 -1.91 -14.11 -17.41
N ALA A 11 -1.78 -13.00 -18.13
CA ALA A 11 -1.78 -11.65 -17.56
C ALA A 11 -3.16 -11.25 -16.98
N LEU A 12 -4.25 -11.68 -17.62
CA LEU A 12 -5.63 -11.51 -17.14
C LEU A 12 -5.97 -12.45 -15.97
N VAL A 13 -5.39 -13.65 -15.93
CA VAL A 13 -5.59 -14.63 -14.83
C VAL A 13 -4.71 -14.30 -13.61
N LEU A 14 -3.52 -13.74 -13.84
CA LEU A 14 -2.69 -13.10 -12.80
C LEU A 14 -3.20 -11.69 -12.45
N TRP A 15 -4.29 -11.22 -13.05
CA TRP A 15 -5.06 -10.09 -12.58
C TRP A 15 -6.05 -10.61 -11.54
N PRO A 16 -5.78 -10.47 -10.22
CA PRO A 16 -6.84 -10.62 -9.26
C PRO A 16 -7.72 -9.38 -9.45
N ALA A 17 -8.69 -9.49 -10.34
CA ALA A 17 -9.90 -8.71 -10.24
C ALA A 17 -10.53 -9.12 -8.90
N ALA A 18 -10.09 -8.48 -7.82
CA ALA A 18 -10.84 -8.48 -6.58
C ALA A 18 -12.01 -7.54 -6.84
N PRO A 19 -13.25 -8.05 -7.01
CA PRO A 19 -14.39 -7.18 -7.15
C PRO A 19 -14.63 -6.58 -5.76
N ARG A 20 -14.23 -5.32 -5.61
CA ARG A 20 -14.47 -4.51 -4.42
C ARG A 20 -15.53 -3.47 -4.76
N ARG A 21 -16.82 -3.82 -4.67
CA ARG A 21 -17.88 -2.80 -4.58
C ARG A 21 -19.07 -3.12 -3.65
N THR A 22 -19.12 -4.26 -2.96
CA THR A 22 -20.29 -4.60 -2.11
C THR A 22 -19.95 -5.09 -0.69
N ALA A 23 -18.75 -4.79 -0.18
CA ALA A 23 -18.32 -5.19 1.16
C ALA A 23 -18.78 -4.25 2.29
N ALA A 24 -19.73 -3.35 2.03
CA ALA A 24 -20.26 -2.43 3.03
C ALA A 24 -21.46 -2.98 3.83
N LEU A 25 -22.00 -4.17 3.52
CA LEU A 25 -23.24 -4.66 4.15
C LEU A 25 -23.28 -6.15 4.55
N ARG A 26 -22.16 -6.86 4.72
CA ARG A 26 -22.25 -8.25 5.21
C ARG A 26 -21.10 -8.65 6.14
N ARG A 27 -21.41 -8.73 7.44
CA ARG A 27 -20.73 -9.63 8.37
C ARG A 27 -21.07 -11.08 7.99
N VAL A 28 -20.11 -11.97 8.25
CA VAL A 28 -20.17 -13.44 8.15
C VAL A 28 -20.19 -13.99 6.72
N ASP A 29 -19.01 -14.07 6.09
CA ASP A 29 -18.48 -15.32 5.53
C ASP A 29 -17.05 -15.13 4.97
N SER A 30 -16.16 -16.03 5.37
CA SER A 30 -14.70 -15.93 5.23
C SER A 30 -14.21 -15.86 3.77
N PRO A 31 -13.60 -14.75 3.31
CA PRO A 31 -13.08 -14.60 1.95
C PRO A 31 -11.81 -15.41 1.65
N VAL A 32 -11.26 -16.10 2.65
CA VAL A 32 -10.00 -16.86 2.55
C VAL A 32 -10.16 -18.13 1.69
N ARG A 33 -11.33 -18.78 1.70
CA ARG A 33 -11.56 -20.08 1.04
C ARG A 33 -11.57 -20.01 -0.49
N ARG A 34 -12.07 -18.91 -1.09
CA ARG A 34 -12.06 -18.73 -2.56
C ARG A 34 -10.67 -18.39 -3.11
N ARG A 35 -9.87 -17.63 -2.35
CA ARG A 35 -8.51 -17.24 -2.76
C ARG A 35 -7.53 -18.41 -2.70
N ALA A 36 -7.70 -19.31 -1.74
CA ALA A 36 -6.92 -20.54 -1.62
C ALA A 36 -7.17 -21.55 -2.76
N ARG A 37 -8.37 -21.57 -3.35
CA ARG A 37 -8.72 -22.50 -4.45
C ARG A 37 -8.27 -22.04 -5.84
N ALA A 38 -8.15 -20.73 -6.06
CA ALA A 38 -7.65 -20.19 -7.34
C ALA A 38 -6.12 -20.19 -7.43
N ALA A 39 -5.41 -20.08 -6.29
CA ALA A 39 -3.95 -20.10 -6.24
C ALA A 39 -3.28 -21.33 -6.91
N PRO A 40 -3.73 -22.58 -6.69
CA PRO A 40 -3.12 -23.74 -7.33
C PRO A 40 -3.34 -23.78 -8.84
N ILE A 41 -4.52 -23.34 -9.33
CA ILE A 41 -4.83 -23.34 -10.77
C ILE A 41 -3.95 -22.33 -11.52
N VAL A 42 -3.76 -21.15 -10.95
CA VAL A 42 -2.87 -20.11 -11.50
C VAL A 42 -1.41 -20.56 -11.50
N ALA A 43 -0.97 -21.25 -10.44
CA ALA A 43 0.38 -21.80 -10.35
C ALA A 43 0.62 -22.91 -11.39
N VAL A 44 -0.33 -23.85 -11.55
CA VAL A 44 -0.22 -24.94 -12.52
C VAL A 44 -0.23 -24.41 -13.95
N VAL A 45 -1.11 -23.47 -14.29
CA VAL A 45 -1.14 -22.83 -15.62
C VAL A 45 0.17 -22.06 -15.88
N GLY A 46 0.71 -21.39 -14.86
CA GLY A 46 2.00 -20.71 -14.96
C GLY A 46 3.18 -21.67 -15.21
N VAL A 47 3.20 -22.82 -14.55
CA VAL A 47 4.24 -23.86 -14.71
C VAL A 47 4.15 -24.51 -16.09
N VAL A 48 2.94 -24.84 -16.57
CA VAL A 48 2.74 -25.42 -17.91
C VAL A 48 3.17 -24.44 -19.00
N LEU A 49 2.85 -23.15 -18.86
CA LEU A 49 3.28 -22.12 -19.80
C LEU A 49 4.79 -21.87 -19.77
N ALA A 50 5.42 -21.97 -18.59
CA ALA A 50 6.87 -21.86 -18.47
C ALA A 50 7.61 -23.02 -19.13
N TRP A 51 7.00 -24.21 -19.17
CA TRP A 51 7.57 -25.40 -19.81
C TRP A 51 7.52 -25.34 -21.34
N LEU A 52 6.55 -24.66 -21.94
CA LEU A 52 6.39 -24.58 -23.40
C LEU A 52 7.06 -23.35 -24.02
N ALA A 53 7.52 -22.39 -23.23
CA ALA A 53 8.08 -21.13 -23.72
C ALA A 53 9.62 -21.15 -23.74
N PRO A 54 10.27 -20.40 -24.66
CA PRO A 54 11.71 -20.24 -24.64
C PRO A 54 12.18 -19.66 -23.29
N PRO A 55 13.32 -20.11 -22.73
CA PRO A 55 13.85 -19.61 -21.46
C PRO A 55 13.88 -18.08 -21.29
N PRO A 56 14.29 -17.26 -22.29
CA PRO A 56 14.28 -15.81 -22.14
C PRO A 56 12.87 -15.22 -21.98
N VAL A 57 11.86 -15.82 -22.61
CA VAL A 57 10.46 -15.37 -22.51
C VAL A 57 9.91 -15.62 -21.11
N VAL A 58 10.23 -16.78 -20.52
CA VAL A 58 9.86 -17.12 -19.14
C VAL A 58 10.50 -16.15 -18.15
N LEU A 59 11.78 -15.82 -18.35
CA LEU A 59 12.51 -14.90 -17.48
C LEU A 59 11.94 -13.46 -17.57
N ALA A 60 11.66 -12.98 -18.78
CA ALA A 60 11.00 -11.69 -18.98
C ALA A 60 9.60 -11.65 -18.32
N ALA A 61 8.79 -12.70 -18.49
CA ALA A 61 7.48 -12.81 -17.85
C ALA A 61 7.58 -12.83 -16.31
N ALA A 62 8.57 -13.52 -15.75
CA ALA A 62 8.84 -13.56 -14.32
C ALA A 62 9.22 -12.16 -13.76
N LEU A 63 10.06 -11.40 -14.47
CA LEU A 63 10.43 -10.04 -14.09
C LEU A 63 9.22 -9.10 -14.07
N VAL A 64 8.37 -9.16 -15.11
CA VAL A 64 7.13 -8.37 -15.15
C VAL A 64 6.18 -8.77 -14.02
N ALA A 65 5.96 -10.07 -13.83
CA ALA A 65 5.08 -10.59 -12.78
C ALA A 65 5.55 -10.18 -11.38
N GLY A 66 6.86 -10.30 -11.10
CA GLY A 66 7.46 -9.86 -9.84
C GLY A 66 7.29 -8.37 -9.60
N THR A 67 7.50 -7.54 -10.62
CA THR A 67 7.37 -6.08 -10.54
C THR A 67 5.92 -5.67 -10.29
N VAL A 68 4.96 -6.28 -11.01
CA VAL A 68 3.52 -6.04 -10.82
C VAL A 68 3.06 -6.51 -9.43
N ALA A 69 3.52 -7.69 -8.97
CA ALA A 69 3.20 -8.20 -7.64
C ALA A 69 3.73 -7.27 -6.54
N SER A 70 4.98 -6.82 -6.66
CA SER A 70 5.61 -5.84 -5.75
C SER A 70 4.81 -4.53 -5.71
N ARG A 71 4.49 -3.95 -6.87
CA ARG A 71 3.70 -2.71 -6.96
C ARG A 71 2.31 -2.87 -6.37
N ARG A 72 1.63 -3.99 -6.62
CA ARG A 72 0.32 -4.29 -6.03
C ARG A 72 0.41 -4.42 -4.52
N ARG A 73 1.41 -5.14 -4.00
CA ARG A 73 1.65 -5.27 -2.55
C ARG A 73 1.91 -3.91 -1.91
N ARG A 74 2.75 -3.07 -2.52
CA ARG A 74 3.01 -1.69 -2.08
C ARG A 74 1.73 -0.85 -2.09
N ARG A 75 0.94 -0.91 -3.17
CA ARG A 75 -0.36 -0.20 -3.26
C ARG A 75 -1.34 -0.67 -2.18
N THR A 76 -1.40 -1.97 -1.88
CA THR A 76 -2.28 -2.47 -0.81
C THR A 76 -1.84 -2.00 0.57
N VAL A 77 -0.53 -2.02 0.86
CA VAL A 77 0.02 -1.52 2.13
C VAL A 77 -0.22 -0.01 2.26
N ARG A 78 0.01 0.77 1.20
CA ARG A 78 -0.28 2.22 1.19
C ARG A 78 -1.76 2.51 1.46
N ARG A 79 -2.67 1.76 0.83
CA ARG A 79 -4.11 1.91 1.08
C ARG A 79 -4.50 1.56 2.51
N GLN A 80 -3.91 0.50 3.08
CA GLN A 80 -4.14 0.14 4.49
C GLN A 80 -3.64 1.24 5.43
N ARG A 81 -2.44 1.79 5.18
CA ARG A 81 -1.92 2.93 5.93
C ARG A 81 -2.83 4.15 5.85
N GLN A 82 -3.30 4.53 4.65
CA GLN A 82 -4.24 5.64 4.47
C GLN A 82 -5.55 5.41 5.23
N GLN A 83 -6.10 4.19 5.20
CA GLN A 83 -7.30 3.85 5.96
C GLN A 83 -7.07 3.92 7.47
N GLN A 84 -5.93 3.44 7.97
CA GLN A 84 -5.56 3.56 9.38
C GLN A 84 -5.32 5.01 9.79
N SER A 85 -4.72 5.84 8.91
CA SER A 85 -4.51 7.27 9.16
C SER A 85 -5.82 8.00 9.32
N ALA A 86 -6.76 7.80 8.39
CA ALA A 86 -8.09 8.39 8.46
C ALA A 86 -8.85 7.93 9.72
N ALA A 87 -8.76 6.65 10.07
CA ALA A 87 -9.35 6.14 11.30
C ALA A 87 -8.69 6.75 12.55
N LEU A 88 -7.37 6.89 12.57
CA LEU A 88 -6.65 7.52 13.68
C LEU A 88 -7.05 8.99 13.84
N GLN A 89 -7.14 9.74 12.74
CA GLN A 89 -7.61 11.13 12.77
C GLN A 89 -9.03 11.24 13.33
N ALA A 90 -9.95 10.40 12.86
CA ALA A 90 -11.33 10.36 13.38
C ALA A 90 -11.37 10.04 14.89
N ALA A 91 -10.57 9.06 15.34
CA ALA A 91 -10.44 8.77 16.76
C ALA A 91 -9.86 9.94 17.56
N LEU A 92 -8.86 10.64 17.01
CA LEU A 92 -8.26 11.81 17.65
C LEU A 92 -9.21 13.01 17.70
N ASP A 93 -10.06 13.21 16.69
CA ASP A 93 -11.11 14.23 16.71
C ASP A 93 -12.08 14.01 17.87
N VAL A 94 -12.52 12.77 18.06
CA VAL A 94 -13.39 12.37 19.19
C VAL A 94 -12.65 12.54 20.51
N LEU A 95 -11.43 12.00 20.62
CA LEU A 95 -10.61 12.09 21.84
C LEU A 95 -10.40 13.55 22.27
N VAL A 96 -10.00 14.42 21.35
CA VAL A 96 -9.78 15.84 21.64
C VAL A 96 -11.09 16.54 21.96
N GLY A 97 -12.20 16.17 21.31
CA GLY A 97 -13.54 16.66 21.63
C GLY A 97 -13.94 16.37 23.08
N GLU A 98 -13.85 15.10 23.49
CA GLU A 98 -14.15 14.62 24.85
C GLU A 98 -13.22 15.27 25.90
N LEU A 99 -11.92 15.33 25.63
CA LEU A 99 -10.97 15.96 26.55
C LEU A 99 -11.24 17.46 26.73
N ARG A 100 -11.77 18.15 25.71
CA ARG A 100 -12.12 19.57 25.77
C ARG A 100 -13.37 19.85 26.57
N THR A 101 -14.31 18.91 26.63
CA THR A 101 -15.51 19.00 27.47
C THR A 101 -15.22 18.60 28.92
N GLY A 102 -13.97 18.26 29.25
CA GLY A 102 -13.54 17.89 30.60
C GLY A 102 -13.74 16.41 30.93
N VAL A 103 -14.05 15.58 29.93
CA VAL A 103 -14.19 14.13 30.14
C VAL A 103 -12.84 13.52 30.51
N HIS A 104 -12.88 12.57 31.46
CA HIS A 104 -11.70 11.90 31.95
C HIS A 104 -10.94 11.18 30.81
N PRO A 105 -9.60 11.29 30.72
CA PRO A 105 -8.83 10.77 29.58
C PRO A 105 -9.06 9.29 29.28
N VAL A 106 -9.23 8.47 30.32
CA VAL A 106 -9.54 7.04 30.19
C VAL A 106 -10.85 6.82 29.43
N THR A 107 -11.89 7.60 29.74
CA THR A 107 -13.20 7.53 29.09
C THR A 107 -13.10 8.09 27.67
N ALA A 108 -12.36 9.19 27.47
CA ALA A 108 -12.16 9.79 26.17
C ALA A 108 -11.48 8.82 25.18
N PHE A 109 -10.46 8.05 25.60
CA PHE A 109 -9.87 6.98 24.78
C PHE A 109 -10.84 5.84 24.48
N ALA A 110 -11.69 5.48 25.45
CA ALA A 110 -12.70 4.43 25.24
C ALA A 110 -13.78 4.87 24.26
N THR A 111 -14.25 6.12 24.33
CA THR A 111 -15.21 6.72 23.39
C THR A 111 -14.60 6.78 22.00
N ALA A 112 -13.37 7.29 21.86
CA ALA A 112 -12.65 7.33 20.60
C ALA A 112 -12.46 5.95 19.96
N ALA A 113 -12.20 4.91 20.77
CA ALA A 113 -12.12 3.53 20.29
C ALA A 113 -13.47 2.99 19.77
N GLY A 114 -14.59 3.48 20.33
CA GLY A 114 -15.94 3.10 19.91
C GLY A 114 -16.34 3.61 18.53
N GLU A 115 -15.80 4.77 18.12
CA GLU A 115 -16.14 5.44 16.86
C GLU A 115 -15.37 4.92 15.64
N VAL A 116 -14.36 4.06 15.84
CA VAL A 116 -13.49 3.57 14.77
C VAL A 116 -13.42 2.04 14.75
N SER A 117 -12.81 1.48 13.71
CA SER A 117 -12.71 0.02 13.53
C SER A 117 -11.32 -0.41 13.09
N GLY A 118 -11.04 -1.71 13.23
CA GLY A 118 -9.76 -2.31 12.87
C GLY A 118 -8.62 -1.94 13.84
N PRO A 119 -7.36 -1.95 13.38
CA PRO A 119 -6.20 -1.85 14.26
C PRO A 119 -6.14 -0.60 15.13
N VAL A 120 -6.72 0.52 14.68
CA VAL A 120 -6.78 1.76 15.47
C VAL A 120 -7.71 1.62 16.68
N ARG A 121 -8.85 0.94 16.51
CA ARG A 121 -9.75 0.61 17.63
C ARG A 121 -9.03 -0.26 18.66
N ASP A 122 -8.32 -1.28 18.18
CA ASP A 122 -7.63 -2.22 19.06
C ASP A 122 -6.53 -1.49 19.85
N GLY A 123 -5.78 -0.60 19.20
CA GLY A 123 -4.81 0.28 19.87
C GLY A 123 -5.44 1.24 20.90
N MET A 124 -6.46 2.02 20.52
CA MET A 124 -7.12 2.95 21.44
C MET A 124 -7.77 2.23 22.63
N SER A 125 -8.37 1.05 22.40
CA SER A 125 -8.97 0.25 23.47
C SER A 125 -7.93 -0.36 24.41
N ALA A 126 -6.77 -0.80 23.89
CA ALA A 126 -5.64 -1.25 24.71
C ALA A 126 -5.10 -0.12 25.59
N VAL A 127 -4.94 1.10 25.04
CA VAL A 127 -4.54 2.29 25.82
C VAL A 127 -5.56 2.62 26.89
N ALA A 128 -6.86 2.62 26.54
CA ALA A 128 -7.93 2.87 27.52
C ALA A 128 -7.93 1.82 28.65
N ALA A 129 -7.70 0.54 28.33
CA ALA A 129 -7.62 -0.53 29.32
C ALA A 129 -6.41 -0.34 30.26
N ARG A 130 -5.24 -0.02 29.69
CA ARG A 130 -4.01 0.26 30.46
C ARG A 130 -4.19 1.46 31.40
N ALA A 131 -4.83 2.51 30.91
CA ALA A 131 -5.15 3.70 31.69
C ALA A 131 -6.14 3.42 32.85
N ARG A 132 -7.13 2.52 32.67
CA ARG A 132 -8.04 2.08 33.76
C ARG A 132 -7.32 1.36 34.87
N LEU A 133 -6.26 0.62 34.53
CA LEU A 133 -5.45 -0.14 35.48
C LEU A 133 -4.42 0.75 36.20
N GLY A 134 -4.38 2.06 35.91
CA GLY A 134 -3.38 2.97 36.47
C GLY A 134 -1.96 2.74 35.92
N ALA A 135 -1.83 1.98 34.83
CA ALA A 135 -0.54 1.73 34.19
C ALA A 135 -0.15 2.89 33.25
N ASP A 136 1.14 2.97 32.92
CA ASP A 136 1.66 4.04 32.07
C ASP A 136 1.04 4.01 30.66
N VAL A 137 0.32 5.08 30.34
CA VAL A 137 -0.35 5.33 29.06
C VAL A 137 0.65 5.64 27.95
N ALA A 138 1.75 6.33 28.26
CA ALA A 138 2.77 6.61 27.26
C ALA A 138 3.46 5.34 26.78
N ALA A 139 3.84 4.44 27.71
CA ALA A 139 4.34 3.12 27.37
C ALA A 139 3.34 2.32 26.53
N GLY A 140 2.04 2.39 26.84
CA GLY A 140 1.00 1.73 26.02
C GLY A 140 0.91 2.26 24.59
N LEU A 141 1.08 3.58 24.40
CA LEU A 141 1.13 4.20 23.07
C LEU A 141 2.39 3.80 22.29
N ASP A 142 3.55 3.69 22.97
CA ASP A 142 4.79 3.21 22.37
C ASP A 142 4.69 1.71 21.99
N ASP A 143 4.11 0.85 22.83
CA ASP A 143 3.88 -0.58 22.53
C ASP A 143 3.01 -0.76 21.26
N ILE A 144 2.01 0.09 21.08
CA ILE A 144 1.18 0.09 19.87
C ILE A 144 1.97 0.59 18.67
N ALA A 145 2.87 1.55 18.85
CA ALA A 145 3.70 2.06 17.76
C ALA A 145 4.51 0.93 17.09
N GLU A 146 5.08 0.01 17.88
CA GLU A 146 5.88 -1.12 17.37
C GLU A 146 5.08 -2.11 16.50
N SER A 147 3.81 -2.32 16.84
CA SER A 147 2.92 -3.27 16.15
C SER A 147 2.06 -2.63 15.06
N SER A 148 2.01 -1.29 15.00
CA SER A 148 1.15 -0.51 14.11
C SER A 148 1.79 -0.26 12.74
N GLN A 149 0.97 -0.01 11.71
CA GLN A 149 1.49 0.45 10.42
C GLN A 149 1.83 1.95 10.40
N LEU A 150 1.55 2.66 11.51
CA LEU A 150 1.71 4.10 11.69
C LEU A 150 2.59 4.46 12.92
N PRO A 151 3.79 3.87 13.09
CA PRO A 151 4.60 3.99 14.32
C PRO A 151 4.82 5.45 14.73
N MET A 152 5.26 6.28 13.78
CA MET A 152 5.51 7.72 13.96
C MET A 152 4.31 8.47 14.59
N HIS A 153 3.08 8.12 14.25
CA HIS A 153 1.88 8.81 14.76
C HIS A 153 1.62 8.44 16.22
N TRP A 154 1.81 7.18 16.59
CA TRP A 154 1.63 6.68 17.95
C TRP A 154 2.75 7.15 18.88
N GLU A 155 4.01 7.14 18.41
CA GLU A 155 5.17 7.68 19.14
C GLU A 155 4.99 9.17 19.48
N ARG A 156 4.38 9.96 18.57
CA ARG A 156 4.07 11.37 18.81
C ARG A 156 3.00 11.57 19.86
N LEU A 157 1.95 10.75 19.84
CA LEU A 157 0.94 10.76 20.88
C LEU A 157 1.57 10.42 22.24
N ALA A 158 2.44 9.41 22.29
CA ALA A 158 3.18 9.05 23.49
C ALA A 158 4.08 10.19 23.98
N ALA A 159 4.82 10.84 23.08
CA ALA A 159 5.67 11.99 23.40
C ALA A 159 4.87 13.17 23.95
N CYS A 160 3.76 13.54 23.30
CA CYS A 160 2.89 14.61 23.78
C CYS A 160 2.21 14.27 25.11
N TRP A 161 1.87 13.00 25.33
CA TRP A 161 1.35 12.52 26.61
C TRP A 161 2.39 12.63 27.73
N ARG A 162 3.62 12.14 27.51
CA ARG A 162 4.74 12.28 28.46
C ARG A 162 5.01 13.73 28.80
N LEU A 163 5.03 14.61 27.79
CA LEU A 163 5.26 16.03 28.01
C LEU A 163 4.16 16.65 28.88
N ALA A 164 2.90 16.31 28.60
CA ALA A 164 1.77 16.77 29.41
C ALA A 164 1.88 16.32 30.86
N HIS A 165 2.23 15.05 31.09
CA HIS A 165 2.35 14.48 32.42
C HIS A 165 3.54 15.04 33.20
N ALA A 166 4.71 15.17 32.56
CA ALA A 166 5.94 15.66 33.19
C ALA A 166 5.88 17.15 33.57
N HIS A 167 5.17 17.97 32.80
CA HIS A 167 5.12 19.42 32.99
C HIS A 167 3.76 19.93 33.49
N GLY A 168 2.83 19.03 33.83
CA GLY A 168 1.48 19.39 34.29
C GLY A 168 0.65 20.15 33.25
N LEU A 169 0.94 19.98 31.96
CA LEU A 169 0.20 20.65 30.89
C LEU A 169 -1.17 19.99 30.68
N SER A 170 -2.11 20.73 30.12
CA SER A 170 -3.39 20.17 29.70
C SER A 170 -3.19 19.06 28.65
N ILE A 171 -3.59 17.83 29.01
CA ILE A 171 -3.61 16.68 28.10
C ILE A 171 -4.45 17.00 26.86
N ALA A 172 -5.58 17.69 27.02
CA ALA A 172 -6.45 18.11 25.91
C ALA A 172 -5.71 19.00 24.90
N THR A 173 -4.88 19.93 25.39
CA THR A 173 -4.07 20.80 24.54
C THR A 173 -2.96 20.02 23.85
N MET A 174 -2.24 19.18 24.58
CA MET A 174 -1.14 18.39 24.00
C MET A 174 -1.60 17.35 22.97
N MET A 175 -2.73 16.68 23.21
CA MET A 175 -3.33 15.76 22.23
C MET A 175 -3.84 16.50 20.99
N ARG A 176 -4.39 17.71 21.14
CA ARG A 176 -4.77 18.57 19.99
C ARG A 176 -3.55 19.00 19.19
N THR A 177 -2.45 19.32 19.84
CA THR A 177 -1.19 19.67 19.17
C THR A 177 -0.65 18.48 18.38
N ALA A 178 -0.62 17.28 18.99
CA ALA A 178 -0.26 16.05 18.29
C ALA A 178 -1.18 15.79 17.08
N GLN A 179 -2.50 15.92 17.25
CA GLN A 179 -3.47 15.76 16.17
C GLN A 179 -3.20 16.71 15.01
N ARG A 180 -2.97 18.00 15.29
CA ARG A 180 -2.69 19.00 14.25
C ARG A 180 -1.40 18.70 13.49
N ASP A 181 -0.33 18.35 14.19
CA ASP A 181 0.96 17.99 13.59
C ASP A 181 0.83 16.72 12.71
N ILE A 182 0.02 15.74 13.13
CA ILE A 182 -0.32 14.56 12.31
C ILE A 182 -1.05 14.96 11.03
N VAL A 183 -2.13 15.75 11.15
CA VAL A 183 -2.95 16.20 10.01
C VAL A 183 -2.12 17.04 9.04
N GLU A 184 -1.27 17.92 9.56
CA GLU A 184 -0.40 18.79 8.76
C GLU A 184 0.61 17.98 7.95
N ARG A 185 1.17 16.90 8.51
CA ARG A 185 2.09 16.01 7.80
C ARG A 185 1.42 15.17 6.74
N GLU A 186 0.20 14.71 6.99
CA GLU A 186 -0.57 14.02 5.96
C GLU A 186 -0.94 14.98 4.83
N ARG A 187 -1.33 16.22 5.15
CA ARG A 187 -1.55 17.26 4.14
C ARG A 187 -0.28 17.54 3.37
N PHE A 188 0.86 17.73 4.03
CA PHE A 188 2.15 17.94 3.36
C PHE A 188 2.48 16.78 2.41
N SER A 189 2.33 15.55 2.88
CA SER A 189 2.55 14.34 2.06
C SER A 189 1.62 14.29 0.84
N ALA A 190 0.34 14.66 1.01
CA ALA A 190 -0.62 14.72 -0.09
C ALA A 190 -0.28 15.82 -1.09
N HIS A 191 0.17 16.99 -0.62
CA HIS A 191 0.63 18.09 -1.49
C HIS A 191 1.88 17.69 -2.29
N VAL A 192 2.87 17.05 -1.65
CA VAL A 192 4.06 16.53 -2.33
C VAL A 192 3.68 15.46 -3.34
N GLU A 193 2.76 14.55 -3.00
CA GLU A 193 2.27 13.54 -3.94
C GLU A 193 1.56 14.16 -5.16
N ALA A 194 0.76 15.21 -4.94
CA ALA A 194 0.10 15.96 -6.00
C ALA A 194 1.11 16.71 -6.88
N ALA A 195 2.13 17.36 -6.28
CA ALA A 195 3.19 18.05 -7.00
C ALA A 195 4.01 17.09 -7.90
N MET A 196 4.17 15.82 -7.47
CA MET A 196 4.85 14.79 -8.24
C MET A 196 3.99 14.19 -9.37
N ALA A 197 2.71 14.55 -9.50
CA ALA A 197 1.85 14.00 -10.54
C ALA A 197 2.31 14.37 -11.95
N GLY A 198 2.78 15.60 -12.17
CA GLY A 198 3.31 16.06 -13.46
C GLY A 198 4.56 15.28 -13.91
N PRO A 199 5.65 15.28 -13.11
CA PRO A 199 6.85 14.50 -13.40
C PRO A 199 6.58 12.99 -13.57
N ARG A 200 5.62 12.44 -12.83
CA ARG A 200 5.21 11.03 -12.99
C ARG A 200 4.47 10.78 -14.31
N ALA A 201 3.63 11.71 -14.76
CA ALA A 201 2.90 11.57 -16.01
C ALA A 201 3.86 11.57 -17.21
N THR A 202 4.84 12.47 -17.25
CA THR A 202 5.83 12.51 -18.35
C THR A 202 6.73 11.26 -18.34
N ALA A 203 7.17 10.83 -17.16
CA ALA A 203 7.91 9.58 -17.02
C ALA A 203 7.10 8.37 -17.50
N ALA A 204 5.79 8.34 -17.22
CA ALA A 204 4.90 7.28 -17.71
C ALA A 204 4.73 7.30 -19.23
N VAL A 205 4.65 8.49 -19.85
CA VAL A 205 4.60 8.64 -21.32
C VAL A 205 5.91 8.14 -21.96
N LEU A 206 7.06 8.58 -21.46
CA LEU A 206 8.37 8.14 -21.96
C LEU A 206 8.57 6.64 -21.78
N ALA A 207 8.14 6.08 -20.65
CA ALA A 207 8.17 4.64 -20.41
C ALA A 207 7.21 3.84 -21.32
N GLY A 208 6.16 4.47 -21.84
CA GLY A 208 5.22 3.86 -22.79
C GLY A 208 5.69 3.89 -24.24
N LEU A 209 6.64 4.77 -24.59
CA LEU A 209 7.12 4.96 -25.96
C LEU A 209 7.69 3.68 -26.60
N PRO A 210 8.48 2.83 -25.90
CA PRO A 210 8.95 1.57 -26.48
C PRO A 210 7.80 0.61 -26.86
N VAL A 211 6.73 0.60 -26.07
CA VAL A 211 5.55 -0.23 -26.34
C VAL A 211 4.82 0.28 -27.58
N ALA A 212 4.67 1.60 -27.71
CA ALA A 212 4.10 2.21 -28.91
C ALA A 212 4.96 1.92 -30.16
N GLY A 213 6.29 1.96 -30.05
CA GLY A 213 7.21 1.61 -31.13
C GLY A 213 7.08 0.16 -31.58
N ILE A 214 6.98 -0.80 -30.65
CA ILE A 214 6.74 -2.21 -30.98
C ILE A 214 5.38 -2.40 -31.66
N ALA A 215 4.33 -1.72 -31.17
CA ALA A 215 3.00 -1.78 -31.76
C ALA A 215 2.98 -1.25 -33.21
N LEU A 216 3.62 -0.11 -33.46
CA LEU A 216 3.77 0.46 -34.80
C LEU A 216 4.58 -0.45 -35.73
N GLY A 217 5.70 -1.00 -35.26
CA GLY A 217 6.49 -1.96 -36.03
C GLY A 217 5.71 -3.24 -36.39
N GLN A 218 4.81 -3.67 -35.52
CA GLN A 218 3.92 -4.80 -35.80
C GLN A 218 2.86 -4.45 -36.86
N LEU A 219 2.28 -3.25 -36.81
CA LEU A 219 1.28 -2.76 -37.78
C LEU A 219 1.88 -2.58 -39.19
N ILE A 220 3.14 -2.14 -39.27
CA ILE A 220 3.88 -2.00 -40.53
C ILE A 220 4.33 -3.37 -41.09
N GLY A 221 4.13 -4.46 -40.33
CA GLY A 221 4.42 -5.82 -40.80
C GLY A 221 5.86 -6.28 -40.57
N ALA A 222 6.68 -5.55 -39.82
CA ALA A 222 8.06 -5.94 -39.50
C ALA A 222 8.17 -7.16 -38.56
N ARG A 223 7.02 -7.69 -38.09
CA ARG A 223 6.89 -8.85 -37.19
C ARG A 223 7.87 -8.84 -35.98
N PRO A 224 8.09 -7.71 -35.27
CA PRO A 224 9.01 -7.63 -34.14
C PRO A 224 8.69 -8.64 -33.02
N LEU A 225 7.41 -8.98 -32.83
CA LEU A 225 7.01 -9.99 -31.84
C LEU A 225 7.56 -11.39 -32.17
N ALA A 226 7.58 -11.78 -33.45
CA ALA A 226 8.12 -13.08 -33.85
C ALA A 226 9.63 -13.17 -33.59
N PHE A 227 10.35 -12.05 -33.73
CA PHE A 227 11.77 -11.95 -33.43
C PHE A 227 12.06 -11.98 -31.92
N LEU A 228 11.30 -11.22 -31.12
CA LEU A 228 11.45 -11.11 -29.66
C LEU A 228 11.08 -12.40 -28.91
N PHE A 229 10.08 -13.14 -29.39
CA PHE A 229 9.65 -14.41 -28.77
C PHE A 229 10.42 -15.63 -29.28
N ASN A 230 11.44 -15.45 -30.12
CA ASN A 230 12.30 -16.54 -30.56
C ASN A 230 13.41 -16.84 -29.53
N ALA A 231 13.93 -18.07 -29.50
CA ALA A 231 15.00 -18.49 -28.59
C ALA A 231 16.38 -17.88 -28.90
N GLY A 232 16.50 -17.07 -29.97
CA GLY A 232 17.73 -16.41 -30.40
C GLY A 232 18.00 -15.07 -29.69
N ILE A 233 18.81 -14.22 -30.34
CA ILE A 233 19.24 -12.90 -29.82
C ILE A 233 18.06 -12.00 -29.42
N GLY A 234 16.93 -12.07 -30.14
CA GLY A 234 15.73 -11.30 -29.83
C GLY A 234 15.14 -11.58 -28.44
N GLY A 235 15.19 -12.83 -27.97
CA GLY A 235 14.74 -13.19 -26.62
C GLY A 235 15.60 -12.56 -25.52
N TRP A 236 16.92 -12.52 -25.69
CA TRP A 236 17.81 -11.85 -24.74
C TRP A 236 17.63 -10.32 -24.75
N LEU A 237 17.39 -9.73 -25.92
CA LEU A 237 17.07 -8.31 -26.03
C LEU A 237 15.77 -7.95 -25.29
N LEU A 238 14.75 -8.83 -25.36
CA LEU A 238 13.52 -8.69 -24.59
C LEU A 238 13.79 -8.67 -23.09
N VAL A 239 14.60 -9.61 -22.60
CA VAL A 239 15.00 -9.68 -21.18
C VAL A 239 15.66 -8.40 -20.73
N VAL A 240 16.63 -7.90 -21.49
CA VAL A 240 17.35 -6.65 -21.18
C VAL A 240 16.37 -5.47 -21.13
N GLY A 241 15.51 -5.30 -22.15
CA GLY A 241 14.51 -4.23 -22.18
C GLY A 241 13.53 -4.30 -21.01
N VAL A 242 13.05 -5.49 -20.66
CA VAL A 242 12.16 -5.70 -19.51
C VAL A 242 12.88 -5.41 -18.19
N ALA A 243 14.14 -5.84 -18.04
CA ALA A 243 14.93 -5.57 -16.86
C ALA A 243 15.17 -4.07 -16.67
N LEU A 244 15.52 -3.34 -17.74
CA LEU A 244 15.67 -1.89 -17.72
C LEU A 244 14.35 -1.19 -17.36
N ALA A 245 13.23 -1.61 -17.96
CA ALA A 245 11.91 -1.06 -17.63
C ALA A 245 11.54 -1.31 -16.16
N CYS A 246 11.70 -2.54 -15.67
CA CYS A 246 11.42 -2.90 -14.27
C CYS A 246 12.30 -2.11 -13.30
N THR A 247 13.59 -1.96 -13.62
CA THR A 247 14.55 -1.18 -12.84
C THR A 247 14.17 0.30 -12.81
N GLY A 248 13.82 0.89 -13.95
CA GLY A 248 13.38 2.29 -14.04
C GLY A 248 12.10 2.54 -13.24
N LEU A 249 11.14 1.61 -13.30
CA LEU A 249 9.91 1.68 -12.51
C LEU A 249 10.18 1.57 -11.00
N MET A 250 11.06 0.66 -10.58
CA MET A 250 11.47 0.52 -9.18
C MET A 250 12.24 1.75 -8.69
N TRP A 251 13.08 2.34 -9.53
CA TRP A 251 13.81 3.55 -9.20
C TRP A 251 12.87 4.75 -9.07
N SER A 252 11.94 4.96 -10.01
CA SER A 252 10.92 6.02 -9.92
C SER A 252 10.05 5.89 -8.66
N ASP A 253 9.63 4.67 -8.33
CA ASP A 253 8.90 4.38 -7.09
C ASP A 253 9.76 4.74 -5.85
N ARG A 254 11.06 4.42 -5.87
CA ARG A 254 12.00 4.71 -4.78
C ARG A 254 12.29 6.21 -4.62
N ILE A 255 12.46 6.94 -5.71
CA ILE A 255 12.66 8.41 -5.68
C ILE A 255 11.43 9.05 -5.04
N THR A 256 10.23 8.64 -5.46
CA THR A 256 9.05 9.26 -4.87
C THR A 256 8.84 8.86 -3.41
N GLU A 257 9.16 7.62 -3.02
CA GLU A 257 9.13 7.21 -1.61
C GLU A 257 10.10 8.01 -0.74
N ARG A 258 11.24 8.46 -1.29
CA ARG A 258 12.19 9.33 -0.58
C ARG A 258 11.69 10.78 -0.48
N ALA A 259 11.03 11.29 -1.51
CA ALA A 259 10.48 12.64 -1.47
C ALA A 259 9.31 12.80 -0.47
N LEU A 260 8.68 11.69 -0.08
CA LEU A 260 7.54 11.66 0.86
C LEU A 260 7.95 11.38 2.32
N LYS A 261 9.23 11.13 2.61
CA LYS A 261 9.76 10.94 3.96
C LYS A 261 10.40 12.23 4.47
#